data_AF-R1FDC8-F1
#
_entry.id   AF-R1FDC8-F1
#
_cell.length_a   1.000
_cell.length_b   1.000
_cell.length_c   1.000
_cell.angle_alpha   90.00
_cell.angle_beta   90.00
_cell.angle_gamma   90.00
#
_symmetry.space_group_name_H-M   'P 1'
#
loop_
_entity.id
_entity.type
_entity.pdbx_description
1 polymer ?
#
loop_
_entity_poly.entity_id
_entity_poly.type
_entity_poly.pdbx_seq_one_letter_code
_entity_poly.pdbx_strand_id
1 'polypeptide(L)'
;MMATVAQLSGLQRSIAAALATLQLGFEEEYLEPRTGYSLDLALPSSRVGVEVDGPSHFLLPDDRGVRKPKGQTLLKRRLLAAAGWRVISVPFYELDGLTAVERLTYLERAVAPLCSTDCSIA
;
A
#
# COMPACT_ATOMS: atom_id res chain seq x y z
N MET A 1 -25.32 -2.54 11.94
CA MET A 1 -24.12 -2.98 11.19
C MET A 1 -23.57 -1.78 10.42
N MET A 2 -22.66 -0.99 11.01
CA MET A 2 -21.96 0.11 10.33
C MET A 2 -20.60 0.35 11.00
N ALA A 3 -19.62 -0.52 10.76
CA ALA A 3 -18.26 -0.33 11.28
C ALA A 3 -17.15 -0.56 10.23
N THR A 4 -17.49 -0.95 9.00
CA THR A 4 -16.48 -1.43 8.04
C THR A 4 -15.95 -0.34 7.11
N VAL A 5 -16.62 0.81 7.00
CA VAL A 5 -16.25 1.88 6.03
C VAL A 5 -15.40 2.98 6.68
N ALA A 6 -15.56 3.27 7.97
CA ALA A 6 -14.86 4.37 8.63
C ALA A 6 -13.38 4.06 8.96
N GLN A 7 -13.04 2.80 9.27
CA GLN A 7 -11.70 2.42 9.73
C GLN A 7 -10.64 2.41 8.61
N LEU A 8 -11.01 2.08 7.37
CA LEU A 8 -10.05 2.10 6.24
C LEU A 8 -9.54 3.51 5.96
N SER A 9 -10.41 4.53 6.01
CA SER A 9 -10.01 5.93 5.81
C SER A 9 -9.04 6.44 6.88
N GLY A 10 -9.14 5.92 8.11
CA GLY A 10 -8.23 6.30 9.20
C GLY A 10 -6.85 5.66 9.05
N LEU A 11 -6.81 4.37 8.68
CA LEU A 11 -5.56 3.66 8.44
C LEU A 11 -4.81 4.24 7.23
N GLN A 12 -5.53 4.46 6.13
CA GLN A 12 -4.98 5.10 4.92
C GLN A 12 -4.42 6.49 5.23
N ARG A 13 -5.18 7.36 5.92
CA ARG A 13 -4.68 8.68 6.35
C ARG A 13 -3.46 8.59 7.27
N SER A 14 -3.43 7.62 8.20
CA SER A 14 -2.28 7.42 9.08
C SER A 14 -1.03 6.99 8.31
N ILE A 15 -1.20 6.13 7.29
CA ILE A 15 -0.12 5.68 6.41
C ILE A 15 0.34 6.83 5.51
N ALA A 16 -0.59 7.59 4.94
CA ALA A 16 -0.30 8.78 4.13
C ALA A 16 0.48 9.82 4.94
N ALA A 17 0.04 10.12 6.17
CA ALA A 17 0.75 11.03 7.07
C ALA A 17 2.16 10.53 7.41
N ALA A 18 2.33 9.23 7.68
CA ALA A 18 3.63 8.63 7.92
C ALA A 18 4.55 8.76 6.70
N LEU A 19 4.06 8.47 5.50
CA LEU A 19 4.84 8.60 4.26
C LEU A 19 5.10 10.08 3.88
N ALA A 20 4.20 10.99 4.24
CA ALA A 20 4.41 12.43 4.09
C ALA A 20 5.53 12.95 5.01
N THR A 21 5.66 12.42 6.24
CA THR A 21 6.81 12.74 7.11
C THR A 21 8.15 12.27 6.54
N LEU A 22 8.14 11.25 5.67
CA LEU A 22 9.32 10.80 4.93
C LEU A 22 9.65 11.69 3.71
N GLN A 23 8.89 12.77 3.46
CA GLN A 23 9.06 13.70 2.33
C GLN A 23 9.06 13.03 0.94
N LEU A 24 8.37 11.90 0.80
CA LEU A 24 8.45 11.08 -0.42
C LEU A 24 7.52 11.52 -1.56
N GLY A 25 6.77 12.62 -1.43
CA GLY A 25 5.98 13.17 -2.54
C GLY A 25 4.83 12.28 -3.05
N PHE A 26 4.27 11.42 -2.19
CA PHE A 26 3.15 10.56 -2.55
C PHE A 26 1.86 11.34 -2.79
N GLU A 27 1.13 10.95 -3.82
CA GLU A 27 -0.24 11.37 -4.16
C GLU A 27 -1.25 10.32 -3.66
N GLU A 28 -2.34 10.76 -3.02
CA GLU A 28 -3.43 9.89 -2.57
C GLU A 28 -4.40 9.56 -3.71
N GLU A 29 -4.94 8.34 -3.71
CA GLU A 29 -5.98 7.85 -4.64
C GLU A 29 -5.65 8.07 -6.14
N TYR A 30 -4.37 7.98 -6.50
CA TYR A 30 -3.88 8.24 -7.85
C TYR A 30 -4.50 7.29 -8.89
N LEU A 31 -5.26 7.85 -9.84
CA LEU A 31 -5.84 7.10 -10.95
C LEU A 31 -4.79 6.82 -12.03
N GLU A 32 -4.46 5.54 -12.23
CA GLU A 32 -3.54 5.13 -13.29
C GLU A 32 -4.29 5.06 -14.64
N PRO A 33 -3.92 5.89 -15.63
CA PRO A 33 -4.75 6.11 -16.82
C PRO A 33 -4.78 4.94 -17.80
N ARG A 34 -3.80 4.03 -17.78
CA ARG A 34 -3.72 2.90 -18.74
C ARG A 34 -4.57 1.71 -18.30
N THR A 35 -4.71 1.53 -17.00
CA THR A 35 -5.36 0.39 -16.35
C THR A 35 -6.72 0.77 -15.78
N GLY A 36 -6.95 2.06 -15.52
CA GLY A 36 -8.18 2.56 -14.89
C GLY A 36 -8.29 2.25 -13.41
N TYR A 37 -7.25 1.66 -12.79
CA TYR A 37 -7.21 1.41 -11.36
C TYR A 37 -6.62 2.62 -10.61
N SER A 38 -7.19 2.93 -9.46
CA SER A 38 -6.61 3.88 -8.51
C SER A 38 -5.65 3.16 -7.55
N LEU A 39 -4.48 3.74 -7.33
CA LEU A 39 -3.53 3.39 -6.28
C LEU A 39 -3.87 4.18 -5.02
N ASP A 40 -3.91 3.53 -3.85
CA ASP A 40 -4.21 4.23 -2.59
C ASP A 40 -3.19 5.36 -2.34
N LEU A 41 -1.91 5.08 -2.57
CA LEU A 41 -0.84 6.07 -2.62
C LEU A 41 0.07 5.78 -3.81
N ALA A 42 0.49 6.83 -4.52
CA ALA A 42 1.41 6.71 -5.63
C ALA A 42 2.53 7.74 -5.55
N LEU A 43 3.73 7.35 -5.97
CA LEU A 43 4.82 8.25 -6.32
C LEU A 43 5.03 8.12 -7.83
N PRO A 44 4.36 8.97 -8.64
CA PRO A 44 4.33 8.80 -10.10
C PRO A 44 5.71 8.96 -10.75
N SER A 45 6.58 9.80 -10.18
CA SER A 45 7.94 10.06 -10.67
C SER A 45 8.78 8.79 -10.79
N SER A 46 8.59 7.84 -9.87
CA SER A 46 9.33 6.56 -9.83
C SER A 46 8.45 5.34 -10.13
N ARG A 47 7.17 5.53 -10.49
CA ARG A 47 6.17 4.47 -10.72
C ARG A 47 6.05 3.50 -9.55
N VAL A 48 5.90 4.08 -8.37
CA VAL A 48 5.81 3.33 -7.12
C VAL A 48 4.41 3.51 -6.55
N GLY A 49 3.75 2.42 -6.20
CA GLY A 49 2.43 2.45 -5.59
C GLY A 49 2.42 1.73 -4.24
N VAL A 50 1.62 2.21 -3.30
CA VAL A 50 1.30 1.51 -2.06
C VAL A 50 -0.21 1.23 -2.06
N GLU A 51 -0.57 0.00 -1.73
CA GLU A 51 -1.95 -0.48 -1.59
C GLU A 51 -2.18 -0.89 -0.13
N VAL A 52 -3.16 -0.26 0.52
CA VAL A 52 -3.55 -0.57 1.90
C VAL A 52 -4.67 -1.60 1.85
N ASP A 53 -4.31 -2.86 1.97
CA ASP A 53 -5.26 -3.95 1.74
C ASP A 53 -6.11 -4.23 2.97
N GLY A 54 -7.38 -3.81 2.92
CA GLY A 54 -8.36 -4.12 3.95
C GLY A 54 -8.78 -5.60 3.99
N PRO A 55 -9.57 -6.02 5.01
CA PRO A 55 -10.03 -7.39 5.15
C PRO A 55 -10.77 -7.95 3.92
N SER A 56 -11.49 -7.10 3.19
CA SER A 56 -12.22 -7.47 1.98
C SER A 56 -11.33 -7.94 0.83
N HIS A 57 -10.03 -7.59 0.82
CA HIS A 57 -9.06 -7.96 -0.21
C HIS A 57 -8.49 -9.37 -0.03
N PHE A 58 -8.79 -10.02 1.10
CA PHE A 58 -8.28 -11.35 1.41
C PHE A 58 -9.39 -12.39 1.49
N LEU A 59 -9.03 -13.65 1.22
CA LEU A 59 -9.82 -14.79 1.61
C LEU A 59 -9.79 -14.96 3.14
N LEU A 60 -10.70 -15.78 3.66
CA LEU A 60 -10.60 -16.22 5.04
C LEU A 60 -9.26 -16.95 5.26
N PRO A 61 -8.69 -16.90 6.48
CA PRO A 61 -7.47 -17.63 6.79
C PRO A 61 -7.66 -19.13 6.53
N ASP A 62 -6.61 -19.80 6.05
CA ASP A 62 -6.59 -21.25 6.02
C ASP A 62 -6.37 -21.86 7.41
N ASP A 63 -6.24 -23.19 7.48
CA ASP A 63 -6.00 -23.95 8.71
C ASP A 63 -4.71 -23.54 9.44
N ARG A 64 -3.79 -22.88 8.74
CA ARG A 64 -2.53 -22.35 9.28
C ARG A 64 -2.62 -20.85 9.62
N GLY A 65 -3.80 -20.25 9.47
CA GLY A 65 -4.01 -18.83 9.69
C GLY A 65 -3.51 -17.93 8.56
N VAL A 66 -3.12 -18.49 7.41
CA VAL A 66 -2.57 -17.71 6.29
C VAL A 66 -3.70 -17.10 5.47
N ARG A 67 -3.61 -15.78 5.24
CA ARG A 67 -4.56 -15.03 4.42
C ARG A 67 -4.02 -14.86 3.00
N LYS A 68 -4.77 -15.34 2.02
CA LYS A 68 -4.42 -15.17 0.59
C LYS A 68 -5.22 -14.02 -0.03
N PRO A 69 -4.62 -13.16 -0.87
CA PRO A 69 -5.37 -12.13 -1.59
C PRO A 69 -6.43 -12.74 -2.51
N LYS A 70 -7.55 -12.03 -2.71
CA LYS A 70 -8.58 -12.41 -3.67
C LYS A 70 -8.10 -12.26 -5.11
N GLY A 71 -8.79 -12.93 -6.02
CA GLY A 71 -8.52 -12.84 -7.47
C GLY A 71 -8.54 -11.41 -8.00
N GLN A 72 -9.50 -10.58 -7.54
CA GLN A 72 -9.59 -9.17 -7.91
C GLN A 72 -8.37 -8.36 -7.46
N THR A 73 -7.89 -8.57 -6.23
CA THR A 73 -6.69 -7.91 -5.69
C THR A 73 -5.45 -8.31 -6.49
N LEU A 74 -5.31 -9.61 -6.80
CA LEU A 74 -4.20 -10.09 -7.64
C LEU A 74 -4.27 -9.55 -9.07
N LEU A 75 -5.47 -9.45 -9.65
CA LEU A 75 -5.68 -8.90 -10.98
C LEU A 75 -5.24 -7.43 -11.04
N LYS A 76 -5.71 -6.59 -10.10
CA LYS A 76 -5.31 -5.18 -9.99
C LYS A 76 -3.79 -5.05 -9.93
N ARG A 77 -3.13 -5.78 -9.02
CA ARG A 77 -1.67 -5.75 -8.85
C ARG A 77 -0.92 -6.16 -10.12
N ARG A 78 -1.37 -7.21 -10.82
CA ARG A 78 -0.76 -7.67 -12.08
C ARG A 78 -0.90 -6.64 -13.19
N LEU A 79 -2.06 -6.00 -13.31
CA LEU A 79 -2.30 -4.97 -14.32
C LEU A 79 -1.47 -3.72 -14.06
N LEU A 80 -1.37 -3.27 -12.80
CA LEU A 80 -0.49 -2.18 -12.40
C LEU A 80 0.98 -2.51 -12.67
N ALA A 81 1.42 -3.73 -12.32
CA ALA A 81 2.78 -4.19 -12.63
C ALA A 81 3.06 -4.21 -14.13
N ALA A 82 2.12 -4.70 -14.94
CA ALA A 82 2.23 -4.65 -16.40
C ALA A 82 2.24 -3.22 -16.96
N ALA A 83 1.64 -2.25 -16.26
CA ALA A 83 1.72 -0.83 -16.57
C ALA A 83 3.03 -0.17 -16.09
N GLY A 84 3.96 -0.95 -15.52
CA GLY A 84 5.28 -0.50 -15.08
C GLY A 84 5.33 -0.04 -13.64
N TRP A 85 4.30 -0.31 -12.84
CA TRP A 85 4.27 0.07 -11.43
C TRP A 85 4.90 -0.99 -10.55
N ARG A 86 5.72 -0.55 -9.61
CA ARG A 86 6.12 -1.36 -8.47
C ARG A 86 5.13 -1.12 -7.34
N VAL A 87 4.25 -2.11 -7.12
CA VAL A 87 3.18 -2.02 -6.11
C VAL A 87 3.59 -2.74 -4.82
N ILE A 88 3.60 -2.00 -3.72
CA ILE A 88 3.79 -2.50 -2.36
C ILE A 88 2.42 -2.74 -1.74
N SER A 89 2.19 -3.94 -1.25
CA SER A 89 0.97 -4.28 -0.50
C SER A 89 1.22 -4.11 0.99
N VAL A 90 0.30 -3.45 1.68
CA VAL A 90 0.30 -3.29 3.14
C VAL A 90 -0.98 -3.95 3.68
N PRO A 91 -0.93 -5.22 4.08
CA PRO A 91 -2.09 -5.93 4.58
C PRO A 91 -2.54 -5.38 5.94
N PHE A 92 -3.85 -5.22 6.14
CA PHE A 92 -4.40 -4.69 7.40
C PHE A 92 -3.91 -5.46 8.64
N TYR A 93 -3.83 -6.79 8.53
CA TYR A 93 -3.46 -7.67 9.65
C TYR A 93 -1.99 -7.56 10.06
N GLU A 94 -1.12 -6.96 9.23
CA GLU A 94 0.26 -6.67 9.61
C GLU A 94 0.38 -5.37 10.41
N LEU A 95 -0.64 -4.50 10.34
CA LEU A 95 -0.71 -3.25 11.10
C LEU A 95 -1.63 -3.35 12.33
N ASP A 96 -2.42 -4.42 12.42
CA ASP A 96 -3.29 -4.71 13.55
C ASP A 96 -2.44 -4.91 14.81
N GLY A 97 -2.81 -4.22 15.89
CA GLY A 97 -2.10 -4.28 17.17
C GLY A 97 -0.78 -3.49 17.26
N LEU A 98 -0.28 -2.94 16.14
CA LEU A 98 0.90 -2.08 16.14
C LEU A 98 0.59 -0.66 16.63
N THR A 99 1.52 -0.09 17.40
CA THR A 99 1.55 1.33 17.76
C THR A 99 1.84 2.22 16.54
N ALA A 100 1.62 3.52 16.66
CA ALA A 100 1.91 4.48 15.59
C ALA A 100 3.40 4.45 15.16
N VAL A 101 4.32 4.29 16.11
CA VAL A 101 5.77 4.21 15.83
C VAL A 101 6.11 2.92 15.09
N GLU A 102 5.57 1.78 15.53
CA GLU A 102 5.81 0.49 14.86
C GLU A 102 5.23 0.47 13.45
N ARG A 103 4.08 1.10 13.22
CA ARG A 103 3.52 1.29 11.87
C ARG A 103 4.44 2.12 10.99
N LEU A 104 4.99 3.22 11.51
CA LEU A 104 5.96 4.04 10.77
C LEU A 104 7.20 3.21 10.42
N THR A 105 7.78 2.47 11.36
CA THR A 105 8.94 1.60 11.11
C THR A 105 8.63 0.49 10.10
N TYR A 106 7.43 -0.10 10.15
CA TYR A 106 6.98 -1.06 9.16
C TYR A 106 6.94 -0.43 7.76
N LEU A 107 6.31 0.74 7.65
CA LEU A 107 6.18 1.46 6.38
C LEU A 107 7.56 1.84 5.84
N GLU A 108 8.43 2.42 6.67
CA GLU A 108 9.82 2.74 6.33
C GLU A 108 10.55 1.53 5.75
N ARG A 109 10.42 0.35 6.37
CA ARG A 109 11.03 -0.88 5.86
C ARG A 109 10.41 -1.35 4.54
N ALA A 110 9.09 -1.26 4.41
CA ALA A 110 8.39 -1.63 3.20
C ALA A 110 8.77 -0.71 2.03
N VAL A 111 8.95 0.59 2.31
CA VAL A 111 9.32 1.59 1.31
C VAL A 111 10.82 1.79 1.15
N ALA A 112 11.68 1.33 2.07
CA ALA A 112 13.13 1.51 2.03
C ALA A 112 13.78 1.05 0.71
N PRO A 113 13.38 -0.07 0.09
CA PRO A 113 13.96 -0.47 -1.20
C PRO A 113 13.53 0.45 -2.35
N LEU A 114 12.66 1.44 -2.12
CA LEU A 114 12.30 2.50 -3.07
C LEU A 114 13.30 3.66 -3.01
N CYS A 115 13.82 3.95 -1.80
CA CYS A 115 14.72 5.07 -1.55
C CYS A 115 16.17 4.83 -2.00
N SER A 116 16.53 3.61 -2.41
CA SER A 116 17.89 3.28 -2.87
C SER A 116 18.16 3.63 -4.34
N THR A 117 17.26 4.37 -5.00
CA THR A 117 17.46 4.85 -6.36
C THR A 117 17.37 6.36 -6.36
N ASP A 118 18.40 7.00 -5.79
CA ASP A 118 19.00 8.25 -6.28
C ASP A 118 19.96 8.79 -5.21
N CYS A 119 21.23 8.37 -5.28
CA CYS A 119 22.38 9.27 -5.14
C CYS A 119 23.68 8.50 -5.43
N SER A 120 24.09 8.45 -6.69
CA SER A 120 25.52 8.43 -7.00
C SER A 120 25.78 9.44 -8.11
N ILE A 121 26.42 10.52 -7.69
CA ILE A 121 27.07 11.53 -8.49
C ILE A 121 28.19 10.86 -9.29
N ALA A 122 28.16 11.02 -10.61
CA ALA A 122 29.32 11.30 -11.47
C ALA A 122 28.83 11.76 -12.85
#